data_AF-A0A815PUV5-F1
#
_entry.id   AF-A0A815PUV5-F1
#
_cell.length_a   1.000
_cell.length_b   1.000
_cell.length_c   1.000
_cell.angle_alpha   90.00
_cell.angle_beta   90.00
_cell.angle_gamma   90.00
#
_symmetry.space_group_name_H-M   'P 1'
#
loop_
_entity.id
_entity.type
_entity.pdbx_description
1 polymer ?
#
loop_
_entity_poly.entity_id
_entity_poly.type
_entity_poly.pdbx_seq_one_letter_code
_entity_poly.pdbx_strand_id
1 'polypeptide(L)'
;MASSLRIEKVDRPVLAQHDSAILDLVFVMDCTGSMGPYIDSAKNNIHAIIQEIVANETSNIRLALIVYRDHPPQDTSFVTHVHDFTTQVNEMKSWLDNYRADGGGDTPEAVADALHDILHLSWRSDATKICVLISDAPPHGLHQENDSFPNGCPADHDPARLVRDIAEQHITLYVVGVEPPIVLYRDFFMALAYITGGQYVPMINAKLLAKVIIGGVREEISLDRLMQDALPDIDREMQRAKEDGIDDKIKAQRLNEIFSAKNLRSKRMKNPHGALSSAATDGYAKCPDMAEMRIQFRKQLETTPNTFAASTLTTLASDINYDLMEDVDVSEDQAARLVQKWQQRNRKTY
;
A
#
# COMPACT_ATOMS: atom_id res chain seq x y z
N MET A 1 -4.77 23.36 53.30
CA MET A 1 -4.20 23.47 51.94
C MET A 1 -4.51 22.18 51.19
N ALA A 2 -5.51 22.18 50.32
CA ALA A 2 -5.81 21.04 49.46
C ALA A 2 -5.16 21.30 48.09
N SER A 3 -4.14 20.52 47.78
CA SER A 3 -3.48 20.50 46.47
C SER A 3 -4.45 19.88 45.46
N SER A 4 -4.97 20.67 44.53
CA SER A 4 -5.73 20.15 43.40
C SER A 4 -4.73 19.65 42.34
N LEU A 5 -4.64 18.34 42.15
CA LEU A 5 -3.99 17.74 40.99
C LEU A 5 -4.71 18.24 39.72
N ARG A 6 -4.01 19.07 38.93
CA ARG A 6 -4.41 19.37 37.56
C ARG A 6 -4.07 18.14 36.71
N ILE A 7 -5.09 17.41 36.31
CA ILE A 7 -4.96 16.44 35.22
C ILE A 7 -4.89 17.27 33.95
N GLU A 8 -3.70 17.38 33.34
CA GLU A 8 -3.59 17.90 31.98
C GLU A 8 -4.42 17.00 31.07
N LYS A 9 -5.31 17.61 30.27
CA LYS A 9 -5.94 16.90 29.16
C LYS A 9 -4.82 16.58 28.17
N VAL A 10 -4.33 15.35 28.24
CA VAL A 10 -3.56 14.76 27.13
C VAL A 10 -4.52 14.72 25.94
N ASP A 11 -4.19 15.45 24.86
CA ASP A 11 -4.93 15.34 23.62
C ASP A 11 -4.97 13.86 23.23
N ARG A 12 -6.18 13.32 23.10
CA ARG A 12 -6.35 11.93 22.69
C ARG A 12 -5.81 11.81 21.27
N PRO A 13 -5.01 10.78 20.95
CA PRO A 13 -4.52 10.58 19.60
C PRO A 13 -5.70 10.49 18.61
N VAL A 14 -5.44 10.92 17.38
CA VAL A 14 -6.37 11.10 16.24
C VAL A 14 -7.35 9.93 16.02
N LEU A 15 -7.04 8.73 16.55
CA LEU A 15 -7.90 7.54 16.56
C LEU A 15 -9.31 7.75 17.10
N ALA A 16 -9.53 8.69 18.04
CA ALA A 16 -10.86 8.95 18.60
C ALA A 16 -11.84 9.61 17.60
N GLN A 17 -11.37 10.10 16.45
CA GLN A 17 -12.21 10.68 15.39
C GLN A 17 -12.35 9.76 14.17
N HIS A 18 -11.76 8.56 14.19
CA HIS A 18 -11.83 7.62 13.06
C HIS A 18 -13.14 6.81 13.10
N ASP A 19 -13.88 6.77 12.01
CA ASP A 19 -15.07 5.95 11.82
C ASP A 19 -14.77 4.84 10.80
N SER A 20 -14.68 3.59 11.27
CA SER A 20 -14.42 2.42 10.43
C SER A 20 -15.61 2.02 9.53
N ALA A 21 -16.73 2.74 9.61
CA ALA A 21 -17.81 2.69 8.64
C ALA A 21 -17.63 3.69 7.49
N ILE A 22 -16.59 4.53 7.50
CA ILE A 22 -16.28 5.51 6.46
C ILE A 22 -15.03 5.07 5.70
N LEU A 23 -15.12 4.95 4.38
CA LEU A 23 -14.01 4.50 3.52
C LEU A 23 -13.73 5.49 2.40
N ASP A 24 -12.48 5.92 2.29
CA ASP A 24 -11.94 6.58 1.11
C ASP A 24 -11.00 5.59 0.40
N LEU A 25 -11.37 5.18 -0.82
CA LEU A 25 -10.62 4.23 -1.63
C LEU A 25 -10.12 4.89 -2.91
N VAL A 26 -8.81 4.85 -3.12
CA VAL A 26 -8.16 5.45 -4.29
C VAL A 26 -7.53 4.35 -5.13
N PHE A 27 -7.78 4.41 -6.44
CA PHE A 27 -7.07 3.60 -7.42
C PHE A 27 -5.99 4.44 -8.08
N VAL A 28 -4.75 3.95 -8.06
CA VAL A 28 -3.63 4.57 -8.76
C VAL A 28 -3.17 3.60 -9.82
N MET A 29 -3.34 3.95 -11.09
CA MET A 29 -3.24 2.98 -12.18
C MET A 29 -2.27 3.44 -13.26
N ASP A 30 -1.26 2.62 -13.48
CA ASP A 30 -0.42 2.68 -14.67
C ASP A 30 -1.27 2.49 -15.93
N CYS A 31 -1.16 3.42 -16.87
CA CYS A 31 -1.89 3.42 -18.14
C CYS A 31 -1.00 3.29 -19.38
N THR A 32 0.21 2.76 -19.20
CA THR A 32 1.17 2.48 -20.29
C THR A 32 0.79 1.25 -21.10
N GLY A 33 1.49 1.02 -22.21
CA GLY A 33 1.11 0.02 -23.22
C GLY A 33 0.91 -1.41 -22.72
N SER A 34 1.64 -1.84 -21.68
CA SER A 34 1.55 -3.19 -21.10
C SER A 34 0.30 -3.41 -20.24
N MET A 35 -0.33 -2.34 -19.75
CA MET A 35 -1.38 -2.40 -18.74
C MET A 35 -2.78 -2.72 -19.27
N GLY A 36 -2.94 -2.91 -20.58
CA GLY A 36 -4.23 -3.07 -21.26
C GLY A 36 -5.19 -4.07 -20.60
N PRO A 37 -4.79 -5.34 -20.37
CA PRO A 37 -5.64 -6.33 -19.72
C PRO A 37 -6.09 -5.95 -18.30
N TYR A 38 -5.28 -5.20 -17.56
CA TYR A 38 -5.57 -4.76 -16.21
C TYR A 38 -6.54 -3.58 -16.20
N ILE A 39 -6.36 -2.61 -17.11
CA ILE A 39 -7.29 -1.50 -17.33
C ILE A 39 -8.67 -2.05 -17.71
N ASP A 40 -8.73 -3.00 -18.64
CA ASP A 40 -9.98 -3.62 -19.05
C ASP A 40 -10.62 -4.42 -17.91
N SER A 41 -9.83 -5.12 -17.10
CA SER A 41 -10.34 -5.79 -15.90
C SER A 41 -10.91 -4.80 -14.88
N ALA A 42 -10.25 -3.67 -14.63
CA ALA A 42 -10.75 -2.63 -13.74
C ALA A 42 -12.09 -2.05 -14.25
N LYS A 43 -12.17 -1.69 -15.54
CA LYS A 43 -13.40 -1.19 -16.19
C LYS A 43 -14.58 -2.17 -16.07
N ASN A 44 -14.31 -3.46 -16.25
CA ASN A 44 -15.34 -4.49 -16.25
C ASN A 44 -15.81 -4.86 -14.84
N ASN A 45 -14.97 -4.71 -13.83
CA ASN A 45 -15.25 -5.20 -12.48
C ASN A 45 -15.53 -4.11 -11.44
N ILE A 46 -15.34 -2.82 -11.74
CA ILE A 46 -15.49 -1.75 -10.74
C ILE A 46 -16.85 -1.79 -10.02
N HIS A 47 -17.95 -2.03 -10.74
CA HIS A 47 -19.27 -2.18 -10.11
C HIS A 47 -19.32 -3.34 -9.12
N ALA A 48 -18.80 -4.51 -9.50
CA ALA A 48 -18.80 -5.68 -8.64
C ALA A 48 -17.92 -5.47 -7.40
N ILE A 49 -16.75 -4.85 -7.57
CA ILE A 49 -15.84 -4.51 -6.47
C ILE A 49 -16.55 -3.63 -5.44
N ILE A 50 -17.19 -2.55 -5.89
CA ILE A 50 -17.87 -1.63 -4.97
C ILE A 50 -19.10 -2.26 -4.33
N GLN A 51 -19.90 -3.00 -5.10
CA GLN A 51 -21.06 -3.72 -4.56
C GLN A 51 -20.67 -4.69 -3.45
N GLU A 52 -19.59 -5.46 -3.64
CA GLU A 52 -19.10 -6.41 -2.63
C GLU A 52 -18.55 -5.71 -1.38
N ILE A 53 -17.81 -4.60 -1.54
CA ILE A 53 -17.33 -3.83 -0.39
C ILE A 53 -18.51 -3.21 0.38
N VAL A 54 -19.49 -2.64 -0.33
CA VAL A 54 -20.63 -1.97 0.31
C VAL A 54 -21.56 -2.96 1.01
N ALA A 55 -21.81 -4.12 0.39
CA ALA A 55 -22.68 -5.14 0.96
C ALA A 55 -22.13 -5.75 2.25
N ASN A 56 -20.81 -5.80 2.41
CA ASN A 56 -20.16 -6.56 3.48
C ASN A 56 -19.43 -5.70 4.53
N GLU A 57 -19.08 -4.44 4.24
CA GLU A 57 -18.19 -3.66 5.13
C GLU A 57 -18.69 -2.26 5.50
N THR A 58 -19.03 -1.41 4.52
CA THR A 58 -19.26 0.02 4.74
C THR A 58 -20.34 0.56 3.80
N SER A 59 -21.21 1.43 4.32
CA SER A 59 -22.21 2.13 3.50
C SER A 59 -21.76 3.52 3.02
N ASN A 60 -20.62 4.04 3.50
CA ASN A 60 -20.15 5.40 3.23
C ASN A 60 -18.77 5.41 2.55
N ILE A 61 -18.76 4.95 1.31
CA ILE A 61 -17.57 4.87 0.46
C ILE A 61 -17.47 6.07 -0.50
N ARG A 62 -16.26 6.59 -0.69
CA ARG A 62 -15.89 7.46 -1.81
C ARG A 62 -14.72 6.88 -2.59
N LEU A 63 -14.68 7.17 -3.88
CA LEU A 63 -13.72 6.64 -4.83
C LEU A 63 -12.96 7.78 -5.49
N ALA A 64 -11.65 7.65 -5.63
CA ALA A 64 -10.84 8.52 -6.48
C ALA A 64 -10.01 7.69 -7.45
N LEU A 65 -9.57 8.32 -8.53
CA LEU A 65 -8.73 7.70 -9.56
C LEU A 65 -7.56 8.62 -9.89
N ILE A 66 -6.35 8.11 -9.74
CA ILE A 66 -5.15 8.69 -10.33
C ILE A 66 -4.70 7.74 -11.42
N VAL A 67 -4.47 8.25 -12.62
CA VAL A 67 -3.80 7.50 -13.68
C VAL A 67 -2.50 8.19 -14.03
N TYR A 68 -1.49 7.40 -14.36
CA TYR A 68 -0.20 7.92 -14.78
C TYR A 68 0.33 7.16 -15.98
N ARG A 69 1.26 7.81 -16.69
CA ARG A 69 2.10 7.21 -17.72
C ARG A 69 3.54 7.64 -17.49
N ASP A 70 4.11 8.35 -18.43
CA ASP A 70 5.52 8.71 -18.46
C ASP A 70 5.72 10.21 -18.71
N HIS A 71 6.95 10.67 -18.53
CA HIS A 71 7.39 12.02 -18.82
C HIS A 71 7.81 12.20 -20.27
N PRO A 72 7.68 13.42 -20.84
CA PRO A 72 8.31 13.76 -22.11
C PRO A 72 9.84 13.66 -21.99
N PRO A 73 10.55 13.02 -22.94
CA PRO A 73 10.10 12.73 -24.30
C PRO A 73 9.49 11.33 -24.51
N GLN A 74 9.45 10.47 -23.50
CA GLN A 74 8.94 9.10 -23.66
C GLN A 74 7.44 9.10 -23.94
N ASP A 75 6.68 9.86 -23.15
CA ASP A 75 5.27 10.12 -23.42
C ASP A 75 4.99 11.63 -23.44
N THR A 76 4.20 12.07 -24.41
CA THR A 76 3.79 13.47 -24.59
C THR A 76 2.30 13.70 -24.36
N SER A 77 1.55 12.65 -24.02
CA SER A 77 0.12 12.68 -23.80
C SER A 77 -0.23 13.27 -22.44
N PHE A 78 0.25 12.67 -21.34
CA PHE A 78 0.14 13.19 -19.98
C PHE A 78 1.08 12.41 -19.04
N VAL A 79 1.52 13.06 -17.96
CA VAL A 79 2.25 12.41 -16.86
C VAL A 79 1.28 11.78 -15.88
N THR A 80 0.39 12.61 -15.30
CA THR A 80 -0.71 12.17 -14.43
C THR A 80 -2.03 12.85 -14.78
N HIS A 81 -3.14 12.17 -14.49
CA HIS A 81 -4.46 12.77 -14.39
C HIS A 81 -5.11 12.35 -13.08
N VAL A 82 -5.66 13.34 -12.37
CA VAL A 82 -6.27 13.16 -11.04
C VAL A 82 -7.77 13.40 -11.12
N HIS A 83 -8.54 12.39 -10.72
CA HIS A 83 -9.97 12.50 -10.45
C HIS A 83 -10.19 12.34 -8.95
N ASP A 84 -10.63 13.42 -8.31
CA ASP A 84 -10.83 13.47 -6.86
C ASP A 84 -12.07 12.65 -6.42
N PHE A 85 -12.34 12.58 -5.12
CA PHE A 85 -13.36 11.70 -4.54
C PHE A 85 -14.79 11.93 -5.05
N THR A 86 -15.41 10.86 -5.55
CA THR A 86 -16.84 10.77 -5.86
C THR A 86 -17.52 9.66 -5.07
N THR A 87 -18.82 9.83 -4.76
CA THR A 87 -19.67 8.74 -4.26
C THR A 87 -20.31 7.93 -5.40
N GLN A 88 -20.16 8.37 -6.65
CA GLN A 88 -20.89 7.84 -7.79
C GLN A 88 -20.04 6.79 -8.54
N VAL A 89 -20.38 5.50 -8.37
CA VAL A 89 -19.66 4.40 -9.05
C VAL A 89 -19.71 4.53 -10.57
N ASN A 90 -20.80 5.05 -11.13
CA ASN A 90 -20.92 5.32 -12.57
C ASN A 90 -19.93 6.38 -13.05
N GLU A 91 -19.62 7.36 -12.20
CA GLU A 91 -18.65 8.42 -12.52
C GLU A 91 -17.23 7.85 -12.53
N MET A 92 -16.86 7.09 -11.49
CA MET A 92 -15.62 6.32 -11.46
C MET A 92 -15.46 5.42 -12.70
N LYS A 93 -16.52 4.69 -13.07
CA LYS A 93 -16.53 3.88 -14.29
C LYS A 93 -16.31 4.74 -15.54
N SER A 94 -16.97 5.88 -15.65
CA SER A 94 -16.80 6.79 -16.78
C SER A 94 -15.38 7.33 -16.90
N TRP A 95 -14.70 7.59 -15.78
CA TRP A 95 -13.28 7.97 -15.78
C TRP A 95 -12.41 6.84 -16.30
N LEU A 96 -12.58 5.62 -15.78
CA LEU A 96 -11.85 4.44 -16.25
C LEU A 96 -12.06 4.20 -17.75
N ASP A 97 -13.29 4.34 -18.24
CA ASP A 97 -13.65 4.13 -19.65
C ASP A 97 -12.92 5.11 -20.61
N ASN A 98 -12.46 6.27 -20.12
CA ASN A 98 -11.70 7.25 -20.91
C ASN A 98 -10.22 6.87 -21.10
N TYR A 99 -9.69 5.92 -20.33
CA TYR A 99 -8.29 5.54 -20.39
C TYR A 99 -8.09 4.21 -21.13
N ARG A 100 -6.96 4.10 -21.82
CA ARG A 100 -6.49 2.88 -22.47
C ARG A 100 -4.98 2.79 -22.30
N ALA A 101 -4.47 1.57 -22.38
CA ALA A 101 -3.04 1.34 -22.45
C ALA A 101 -2.46 1.99 -23.71
N ASP A 102 -1.53 2.92 -23.52
CA ASP A 102 -0.85 3.65 -24.58
C ASP A 102 0.38 4.35 -23.98
N GLY A 103 1.33 4.76 -24.80
CA GLY A 103 2.51 5.48 -24.31
C GLY A 103 3.48 4.62 -23.50
N GLY A 104 4.24 5.28 -22.62
CA GLY A 104 5.53 4.80 -22.09
C GLY A 104 6.65 5.01 -23.10
N GLY A 105 7.79 4.35 -22.93
CA GLY A 105 8.84 4.33 -23.95
C GLY A 105 10.12 3.67 -23.48
N ASP A 106 10.50 3.93 -22.23
CA ASP A 106 11.49 3.17 -21.50
C ASP A 106 10.81 2.31 -20.43
N THR A 107 11.58 1.74 -19.49
CA THR A 107 11.02 0.79 -18.51
C THR A 107 10.42 1.44 -17.28
N PRO A 108 11.05 2.47 -16.66
CA PRO A 108 10.44 3.13 -15.53
C PRO A 108 9.36 4.11 -15.97
N GLU A 109 8.44 4.42 -15.06
CA GLU A 109 7.26 5.25 -15.34
C GLU A 109 7.09 6.33 -14.25
N ALA A 110 6.11 7.22 -14.41
CA ALA A 110 5.84 8.35 -13.51
C ALA A 110 5.18 7.96 -12.16
N VAL A 111 5.60 6.85 -11.55
CA VAL A 111 5.11 6.37 -10.25
C VAL A 111 5.32 7.43 -9.15
N ALA A 112 6.42 8.17 -9.20
CA ALA A 112 6.73 9.22 -8.23
C ALA A 112 5.68 10.35 -8.23
N ASP A 113 5.27 10.80 -9.42
CA ASP A 113 4.23 11.82 -9.59
C ASP A 113 2.88 11.31 -9.10
N ALA A 114 2.55 10.05 -9.41
CA ALA A 114 1.33 9.43 -8.90
C ALA A 114 1.31 9.34 -7.37
N LEU A 115 2.45 9.00 -6.73
CA LEU A 115 2.58 9.01 -5.26
C LEU A 115 2.44 10.41 -4.67
N HIS A 116 2.93 11.44 -5.38
CA HIS A 116 2.76 12.83 -4.98
C HIS A 116 1.28 13.25 -5.03
N ASP A 117 0.57 12.88 -6.10
CA ASP A 117 -0.84 13.22 -6.29
C ASP A 117 -1.75 12.58 -5.22
N ILE A 118 -1.40 11.39 -4.68
CA ILE A 118 -2.12 10.76 -3.56
C ILE A 118 -2.25 11.71 -2.36
N LEU A 119 -1.22 12.49 -2.05
CA LEU A 119 -1.19 13.39 -0.89
C LEU A 119 -2.11 14.61 -1.04
N HIS A 120 -2.55 14.90 -2.27
CA HIS A 120 -3.30 16.12 -2.62
C HIS A 120 -4.79 15.87 -2.84
N LEU A 121 -5.26 14.63 -2.73
CA LEU A 121 -6.68 14.29 -2.79
C LEU A 121 -7.46 14.80 -1.57
N SER A 122 -8.77 14.98 -1.71
CA SER A 122 -9.66 15.50 -0.67
C SER A 122 -10.05 14.45 0.38
N TRP A 123 -9.05 13.85 1.04
CA TRP A 123 -9.22 12.81 2.05
C TRP A 123 -10.04 13.27 3.26
N ARG A 124 -10.95 12.41 3.73
CA ARG A 124 -11.67 12.59 5.00
C ARG A 124 -10.75 12.26 6.18
N SER A 125 -10.73 13.11 7.20
CA SER A 125 -9.91 12.87 8.40
C SER A 125 -10.36 11.66 9.21
N ASP A 126 -11.65 11.33 9.16
CA ASP A 126 -12.31 10.25 9.89
C ASP A 126 -12.38 8.92 9.12
N ALA A 127 -12.06 8.90 7.82
CA ALA A 127 -12.16 7.71 6.99
C ALA A 127 -11.00 6.71 7.20
N THR A 128 -11.29 5.43 6.95
CA THR A 128 -10.26 4.44 6.57
C THR A 128 -9.76 4.85 5.20
N LYS A 129 -8.45 5.08 5.06
CA LYS A 129 -7.84 5.59 3.83
C LYS A 129 -7.01 4.49 3.17
N ILE A 130 -7.43 4.06 1.99
CA ILE A 130 -6.77 2.99 1.25
C ILE A 130 -6.42 3.49 -0.14
N CYS A 131 -5.17 3.29 -0.53
CA CYS A 131 -4.70 3.50 -1.88
C CYS A 131 -4.27 2.15 -2.48
N VAL A 132 -4.77 1.82 -3.66
CA VAL A 132 -4.39 0.63 -4.43
C VAL A 132 -3.61 1.08 -5.65
N LEU A 133 -2.29 0.93 -5.60
CA LEU A 133 -1.38 1.16 -6.74
C LEU A 133 -1.29 -0.10 -7.59
N ILE A 134 -1.57 0.01 -8.89
CA ILE A 134 -1.48 -1.08 -9.87
C ILE A 134 -0.43 -0.68 -10.89
N SER A 135 0.72 -1.36 -10.88
CA SER A 135 1.89 -1.04 -11.70
C SER A 135 2.56 -2.31 -12.20
N ASP A 136 3.24 -2.24 -13.34
CA ASP A 136 4.18 -3.27 -13.80
C ASP A 136 5.64 -2.75 -13.94
N ALA A 137 5.84 -1.44 -13.79
CA ALA A 137 7.11 -0.73 -13.92
C ALA A 137 7.55 -0.03 -12.62
N PRO A 138 8.87 0.20 -12.40
CA PRO A 138 9.40 0.98 -11.29
C PRO A 138 9.28 2.51 -11.54
N PRO A 139 9.48 3.36 -10.51
CA PRO A 139 9.72 4.79 -10.74
C PRO A 139 11.07 5.04 -11.42
N HIS A 140 11.16 6.15 -12.16
CA HIS A 140 12.45 6.71 -12.57
C HIS A 140 13.42 6.93 -11.40
N GLY A 141 14.70 6.71 -11.67
CA GLY A 141 15.79 6.88 -10.73
C GLY A 141 16.06 5.69 -9.81
N LEU A 142 15.31 4.59 -9.92
CA LEU A 142 15.62 3.35 -9.19
C LEU A 142 16.72 2.54 -9.89
N HIS A 143 16.62 2.38 -11.21
CA HIS A 143 17.53 1.61 -12.05
C HIS A 143 18.06 2.51 -13.18
N GLN A 144 19.36 2.42 -13.51
CA GLN A 144 19.97 3.29 -14.53
C GLN A 144 19.89 2.72 -15.95
N GLU A 145 19.81 1.40 -16.10
CA GLU A 145 19.74 0.79 -17.43
C GLU A 145 18.34 0.97 -18.02
N ASN A 146 18.26 1.50 -19.24
CA ASN A 146 17.02 1.84 -19.92
C ASN A 146 16.10 2.77 -19.08
N ASP A 147 16.70 3.76 -18.42
CA ASP A 147 15.99 4.86 -17.76
C ASP A 147 16.45 6.18 -18.37
N SER A 148 15.49 6.93 -18.92
CA SER A 148 15.67 8.25 -19.54
C SER A 148 15.82 9.35 -18.49
N PHE A 149 15.42 9.06 -17.26
CA PHE A 149 15.50 9.94 -16.11
C PHE A 149 16.24 9.25 -14.93
N PRO A 150 17.50 8.83 -15.12
CA PRO A 150 18.24 8.00 -14.16
C PRO A 150 18.55 8.70 -12.83
N ASN A 151 18.32 10.02 -12.76
CA ASN A 151 18.50 10.83 -11.58
C ASN A 151 17.24 10.93 -10.71
N GLY A 152 16.10 10.41 -11.18
CA GLY A 152 14.80 10.49 -10.49
C GLY A 152 13.74 11.19 -11.32
N CYS A 153 12.56 11.35 -10.73
CA CYS A 153 11.44 12.07 -11.32
C CYS A 153 11.86 13.48 -11.78
N PRO A 154 11.51 13.92 -13.02
CA PRO A 154 11.76 15.27 -13.50
C PRO A 154 11.18 16.40 -12.63
N ALA A 155 10.11 16.12 -11.89
CA ALA A 155 9.49 17.04 -10.93
C ALA A 155 10.11 16.99 -9.52
N ASP A 156 11.24 16.27 -9.34
CA ASP A 156 11.96 16.11 -8.06
C ASP A 156 11.14 15.41 -6.96
N HIS A 157 10.14 14.62 -7.37
CA HIS A 157 9.37 13.76 -6.49
C HIS A 157 10.20 12.53 -6.06
N ASP A 158 10.33 12.30 -4.75
CA ASP A 158 11.06 11.17 -4.17
C ASP A 158 10.08 10.13 -3.60
N PRO A 159 9.87 8.98 -4.26
CA PRO A 159 8.99 7.90 -3.79
C PRO A 159 9.22 7.46 -2.34
N ALA A 160 10.47 7.41 -1.86
CA ALA A 160 10.79 6.96 -0.52
C ALA A 160 10.38 7.99 0.55
N ARG A 161 10.44 9.28 0.22
CA ARG A 161 9.91 10.35 1.09
C ARG A 161 8.38 10.42 1.01
N LEU A 162 7.84 10.42 -0.21
CA LEU A 162 6.40 10.50 -0.46
C LEU A 162 5.63 9.36 0.24
N VAL A 163 6.12 8.12 0.19
CA VAL A 163 5.45 7.01 0.88
C VAL A 163 5.42 7.16 2.40
N ARG A 164 6.39 7.87 2.99
CA ARG A 164 6.38 8.20 4.42
C ARG A 164 5.37 9.29 4.72
N ASP A 165 5.27 10.30 3.85
CA ASP A 165 4.23 11.33 3.96
C ASP A 165 2.82 10.71 3.84
N ILE A 166 2.64 9.73 2.93
CA ILE A 166 1.41 8.94 2.78
C ILE A 166 1.09 8.20 4.09
N ALA A 167 2.09 7.55 4.68
CA ALA A 167 1.93 6.85 5.96
C ALA A 167 1.59 7.82 7.12
N GLU A 168 2.19 9.01 7.15
CA GLU A 168 1.90 10.06 8.13
C GLU A 168 0.47 10.61 8.00
N GLN A 169 -0.10 10.63 6.79
CA GLN A 169 -1.51 10.97 6.57
C GLN A 169 -2.48 9.80 6.87
N HIS A 170 -1.95 8.68 7.36
CA HIS A 170 -2.68 7.45 7.68
C HIS A 170 -3.33 6.81 6.45
N ILE A 171 -2.71 6.98 5.28
CA ILE A 171 -3.12 6.33 4.05
C ILE A 171 -2.35 5.01 3.94
N THR A 172 -3.08 3.92 3.76
CA THR A 172 -2.49 2.59 3.57
C THR A 172 -2.32 2.30 2.09
N LEU A 173 -1.10 2.01 1.66
CA LEU A 173 -0.76 1.68 0.28
C LEU A 173 -0.71 0.16 0.08
N TYR A 174 -1.65 -0.35 -0.71
CA TYR A 174 -1.58 -1.68 -1.30
C TYR A 174 -0.97 -1.56 -2.68
N VAL A 175 0.05 -2.37 -2.97
CA VAL A 175 0.67 -2.41 -4.30
C VAL A 175 0.33 -3.72 -4.98
N VAL A 176 -0.46 -3.64 -6.04
CA VAL A 176 -0.74 -4.74 -6.95
C VAL A 176 0.32 -4.74 -8.04
N GLY A 177 1.37 -5.53 -7.84
CA GLY A 177 2.48 -5.63 -8.78
C GLY A 177 2.20 -6.62 -9.89
N VAL A 178 2.13 -6.14 -11.12
CA VAL A 178 1.88 -6.96 -12.30
C VAL A 178 3.15 -7.71 -12.71
N GLU A 179 3.05 -9.04 -12.72
CA GLU A 179 4.17 -9.94 -13.00
C GLU A 179 3.99 -10.63 -14.35
N PRO A 180 5.10 -10.94 -15.07
CA PRO A 180 6.50 -10.86 -14.63
C PRO A 180 7.24 -9.50 -14.67
N PRO A 181 6.80 -8.41 -15.36
CA PRO A 181 7.65 -7.22 -15.55
C PRO A 181 8.21 -6.61 -14.24
N ILE A 182 7.38 -6.55 -13.20
CA ILE A 182 7.76 -5.89 -11.94
C ILE A 182 8.66 -6.74 -11.03
N VAL A 183 8.91 -8.02 -11.34
CA VAL A 183 9.57 -8.98 -10.42
C VAL A 183 10.94 -8.49 -9.95
N LEU A 184 11.70 -7.83 -10.82
CA LEU A 184 13.00 -7.25 -10.49
C LEU A 184 12.90 -6.16 -9.42
N TYR A 185 11.78 -5.45 -9.38
CA TYR A 185 11.52 -4.30 -8.50
C TYR A 185 10.61 -4.68 -7.33
N ARG A 186 10.33 -5.97 -7.14
CA ARG A 186 9.38 -6.47 -6.15
C ARG A 186 9.69 -5.97 -4.74
N ASP A 187 10.95 -6.12 -4.30
CA ASP A 187 11.35 -5.72 -2.95
C ASP A 187 11.21 -4.22 -2.69
N PHE A 188 11.40 -3.39 -3.73
CA PHE A 188 11.17 -1.95 -3.67
C PHE A 188 9.68 -1.65 -3.41
N PHE A 189 8.78 -2.24 -4.21
CA PHE A 189 7.34 -2.03 -4.04
C PHE A 189 6.79 -2.64 -2.75
N MET A 190 7.32 -3.78 -2.33
CA MET A 190 7.06 -4.37 -1.02
C MET A 190 7.42 -3.43 0.12
N ALA A 191 8.56 -2.73 0.01
CA ALA A 191 8.96 -1.75 1.00
C ALA A 191 8.03 -0.53 1.04
N LEU A 192 7.58 -0.03 -0.11
CA LEU A 192 6.60 1.06 -0.15
C LEU A 192 5.29 0.66 0.57
N ALA A 193 4.74 -0.50 0.23
CA ALA A 193 3.54 -1.01 0.88
C ALA A 193 3.77 -1.21 2.39
N TYR A 194 4.90 -1.84 2.77
CA TYR A 194 5.28 -2.09 4.15
C TYR A 194 5.38 -0.79 4.97
N ILE A 195 5.97 0.28 4.45
CA ILE A 195 6.12 1.57 5.18
C ILE A 195 4.75 2.09 5.67
N THR A 196 3.71 1.93 4.85
CA THR A 196 2.33 2.37 5.17
C THR A 196 1.52 1.35 5.98
N GLY A 197 2.07 0.17 6.25
CA GLY A 197 1.34 -0.96 6.86
C GLY A 197 0.38 -1.67 5.90
N GLY A 198 0.54 -1.49 4.58
CA GLY A 198 -0.19 -2.20 3.54
C GLY A 198 0.51 -3.48 3.10
N GLN A 199 0.18 -3.97 1.90
CA GLN A 199 0.76 -5.19 1.34
C GLN A 199 1.11 -5.03 -0.14
N TYR A 200 2.18 -5.71 -0.55
CA TYR A 200 2.41 -6.03 -1.95
C TYR A 200 1.66 -7.32 -2.31
N VAL A 201 0.94 -7.28 -3.42
CA VAL A 201 0.18 -8.41 -3.94
C VAL A 201 0.66 -8.67 -5.36
N PRO A 202 1.41 -9.75 -5.62
CA PRO A 202 1.80 -10.10 -6.98
C PRO A 202 0.55 -10.40 -7.80
N MET A 203 0.54 -10.04 -9.07
CA MET A 203 -0.60 -10.21 -9.95
C MET A 203 -0.14 -10.77 -11.29
N ILE A 204 -0.43 -12.06 -11.53
CA ILE A 204 -0.08 -12.75 -12.78
C ILE A 204 -1.27 -12.74 -13.77
N ASN A 205 -2.48 -12.50 -13.29
CA ASN A 205 -3.69 -12.58 -14.10
C ASN A 205 -4.69 -11.48 -13.72
N ALA A 206 -4.96 -10.59 -14.68
CA ALA A 206 -5.91 -9.50 -14.54
C ALA A 206 -7.32 -9.94 -14.07
N LYS A 207 -7.73 -11.18 -14.32
CA LYS A 207 -9.02 -11.72 -13.84
C LYS A 207 -9.11 -11.80 -12.30
N LEU A 208 -7.98 -11.82 -11.60
CA LEU A 208 -7.93 -11.85 -10.14
C LEU A 208 -7.94 -10.45 -9.52
N LEU A 209 -7.86 -9.38 -10.33
CA LEU A 209 -7.76 -8.00 -9.86
C LEU A 209 -8.90 -7.63 -8.90
N ALA A 210 -10.15 -7.93 -9.29
CA ALA A 210 -11.31 -7.65 -8.44
C ALA A 210 -11.23 -8.36 -7.10
N LYS A 211 -10.82 -9.64 -7.10
CA LYS A 211 -10.69 -10.45 -5.90
C LYS A 211 -9.63 -9.89 -4.95
N VAL A 212 -8.48 -9.48 -5.49
CA VAL A 212 -7.40 -8.85 -4.73
C VAL A 212 -7.83 -7.53 -4.10
N ILE A 213 -8.49 -6.67 -4.87
CA ILE A 213 -8.97 -5.38 -4.35
C ILE A 213 -9.99 -5.60 -3.24
N ILE A 214 -10.99 -6.46 -3.46
CA ILE A 214 -12.02 -6.77 -2.45
C ILE A 214 -11.35 -7.36 -1.20
N GLY A 215 -10.51 -8.38 -1.35
CA GLY A 215 -9.85 -9.04 -0.23
C GLY A 215 -8.96 -8.09 0.58
N GLY A 216 -8.15 -7.29 -0.10
CA GLY A 216 -7.25 -6.31 0.52
C GLY A 216 -8.02 -5.22 1.27
N VAL A 217 -9.05 -4.64 0.65
CA VAL A 217 -9.88 -3.61 1.28
C VAL A 217 -10.64 -4.17 2.50
N ARG A 218 -11.26 -5.34 2.38
CA ARG A 218 -12.01 -5.97 3.49
C ARG A 218 -11.10 -6.33 4.66
N GLU A 219 -9.89 -6.80 4.39
CA GLU A 219 -8.88 -7.02 5.42
C GLU A 219 -8.45 -5.71 6.09
N GLU A 220 -8.19 -4.66 5.33
CA GLU A 220 -7.76 -3.38 5.88
C GLU A 220 -8.82 -2.73 6.78
N ILE A 221 -10.09 -2.75 6.37
CA ILE A 221 -11.21 -2.30 7.21
C ILE A 221 -11.28 -3.11 8.51
N SER A 222 -11.05 -4.43 8.43
CA SER A 222 -11.01 -5.30 9.61
C SER A 222 -9.86 -4.96 10.55
N LEU A 223 -8.68 -4.62 10.01
CA LEU A 223 -7.51 -4.22 10.80
C LEU A 223 -7.67 -2.84 11.43
N ASP A 224 -8.27 -1.88 10.74
CA ASP A 224 -8.58 -0.57 11.32
C ASP A 224 -9.57 -0.69 12.49
N ARG A 225 -10.62 -1.52 12.36
CA ARG A 225 -11.52 -1.86 13.48
C ARG A 225 -10.77 -2.50 14.65
N LEU A 226 -9.96 -3.51 14.36
CA LEU A 226 -9.15 -4.19 15.37
C LEU A 226 -8.20 -3.21 16.07
N MET A 227 -7.59 -2.29 15.34
CA MET A 227 -6.74 -1.25 15.91
C MET A 227 -7.53 -0.37 16.89
N GLN A 228 -8.74 0.05 16.52
CA GLN A 228 -9.59 0.87 17.39
C GLN A 228 -9.96 0.12 18.68
N ASP A 229 -10.39 -1.13 18.54
CA ASP A 229 -10.86 -1.95 19.67
C ASP A 229 -9.72 -2.34 20.62
N ALA A 230 -8.54 -2.65 20.06
CA ALA A 230 -7.37 -3.11 20.81
C ALA A 230 -6.37 -1.99 21.14
N LEU A 231 -6.70 -0.71 20.86
CA LEU A 231 -5.79 0.41 21.05
C LEU A 231 -5.13 0.45 22.45
N PRO A 232 -5.86 0.25 23.56
CA PRO A 232 -5.24 0.28 24.89
C PRO A 232 -4.18 -0.81 25.12
N ASP A 233 -4.33 -1.97 24.46
CA ASP A 233 -3.36 -3.05 24.55
C ASP A 233 -2.15 -2.78 23.66
N ILE A 234 -2.39 -2.26 22.45
CA ILE A 234 -1.33 -1.83 21.53
C ILE A 234 -0.49 -0.74 22.21
N ASP A 235 -1.10 0.32 22.73
CA ASP A 235 -0.39 1.41 23.42
C ASP A 235 0.47 0.91 24.58
N ARG A 236 -0.09 0.02 25.41
CA ARG A 236 0.63 -0.57 26.55
C ARG A 236 1.83 -1.39 26.09
N GLU A 237 1.66 -2.22 25.07
CA GLU A 237 2.75 -3.05 24.57
C GLU A 237 3.82 -2.20 23.89
N MET A 238 3.45 -1.19 23.11
CA MET A 238 4.42 -0.31 22.47
C MET A 238 5.24 0.51 23.48
N GLN A 239 4.62 0.94 24.59
CA GLN A 239 5.34 1.59 25.69
C GLN A 239 6.34 0.65 26.37
N ARG A 240 5.93 -0.58 26.70
CA ARG A 240 6.82 -1.60 27.29
C ARG A 240 7.97 -1.97 26.36
N ALA A 241 7.66 -2.18 25.08
CA ALA A 241 8.65 -2.50 24.07
C ALA A 241 9.72 -1.40 23.90
N LYS A 242 9.32 -0.13 24.09
CA LYS A 242 10.24 1.01 24.07
C LYS A 242 11.20 0.98 25.26
N GLU A 243 10.71 0.64 26.45
CA GLU A 243 11.53 0.48 27.66
C GLU A 243 12.51 -0.69 27.53
N ASP A 244 12.07 -1.79 26.91
CA ASP A 244 12.88 -2.99 26.67
C ASP A 244 13.91 -2.83 25.53
N GLY A 245 13.77 -1.79 24.69
CA GLY A 245 14.66 -1.55 23.55
C GLY A 245 14.59 -2.63 22.47
N ILE A 246 13.43 -3.27 22.29
CA ILE A 246 13.25 -4.38 21.33
C ILE A 246 12.92 -3.90 19.92
N ASP A 247 13.28 -4.73 18.93
CA ASP A 247 13.00 -4.48 17.52
C ASP A 247 11.50 -4.69 17.16
N ASP A 248 11.12 -4.26 15.95
CA ASP A 248 9.73 -4.30 15.49
C ASP A 248 9.20 -5.71 15.26
N LYS A 249 10.08 -6.68 14.99
CA LYS A 249 9.69 -8.08 14.84
C LYS A 249 9.25 -8.66 16.18
N ILE A 250 10.00 -8.41 17.25
CA ILE A 250 9.63 -8.84 18.60
C ILE A 250 8.36 -8.12 19.06
N LYS A 251 8.19 -6.83 18.73
CA LYS A 251 6.93 -6.10 18.99
C LYS A 251 5.73 -6.79 18.35
N ALA A 252 5.84 -7.17 17.08
CA ALA A 252 4.79 -7.87 16.36
C ALA A 252 4.45 -9.23 16.99
N GLN A 253 5.47 -9.99 17.40
CA GLN A 253 5.29 -11.29 18.08
C GLN A 253 4.55 -11.16 19.40
N ARG A 254 4.98 -10.24 20.28
CA ARG A 254 4.31 -10.00 21.56
C ARG A 254 2.88 -9.52 21.37
N LEU A 255 2.65 -8.63 20.41
CA LEU A 255 1.31 -8.16 20.10
C LEU A 255 0.42 -9.30 19.58
N ASN A 256 0.96 -10.19 18.74
CA ASN A 256 0.27 -11.38 18.27
C ASN A 256 -0.12 -12.34 19.41
N GLU A 257 0.77 -12.55 20.39
CA GLU A 257 0.48 -13.33 21.60
C GLU A 257 -0.66 -12.71 22.42
N ILE A 258 -0.65 -11.38 22.58
CA ILE A 258 -1.73 -10.65 23.27
C ILE A 258 -3.06 -10.86 22.56
N PHE A 259 -3.09 -10.70 21.23
CA PHE A 259 -4.30 -10.90 20.44
C PHE A 259 -4.81 -12.33 20.51
N SER A 260 -3.91 -13.31 20.45
CA SER A 260 -4.24 -14.74 20.58
C SER A 260 -4.81 -15.06 21.97
N ALA A 261 -4.19 -14.55 23.04
CA ALA A 261 -4.67 -14.74 24.42
C ALA A 261 -6.05 -14.13 24.66
N LYS A 262 -6.39 -13.07 23.93
CA LYS A 262 -7.70 -12.42 23.96
C LYS A 262 -8.69 -12.97 22.94
N ASN A 263 -8.27 -13.96 22.13
CA ASN A 263 -9.06 -14.52 21.03
C ASN A 263 -9.59 -13.42 20.09
N LEU A 264 -8.75 -12.42 19.79
CA LEU A 264 -9.08 -11.39 18.80
C LEU A 264 -8.99 -11.98 17.41
N ARG A 265 -9.92 -11.58 16.57
CA ARG A 265 -10.11 -12.14 15.23
C ARG A 265 -10.12 -11.03 14.20
N SER A 266 -9.71 -11.37 12.98
CA SER A 266 -9.71 -10.45 11.85
C SER A 266 -10.03 -11.19 10.56
N LYS A 267 -10.37 -10.41 9.53
CA LYS A 267 -10.38 -10.88 8.16
C LYS A 267 -8.95 -10.93 7.63
N ARG A 268 -8.62 -11.91 6.80
CA ARG A 268 -7.29 -12.03 6.19
C ARG A 268 -7.40 -12.54 4.76
N MET A 269 -6.87 -11.77 3.82
CA MET A 269 -6.71 -12.21 2.44
C MET A 269 -5.51 -13.15 2.35
N LYS A 270 -5.67 -14.28 1.66
CA LYS A 270 -4.52 -15.12 1.32
C LYS A 270 -3.62 -14.37 0.34
N ASN A 271 -2.33 -14.28 0.66
CA ASN A 271 -1.33 -13.65 -0.20
C ASN A 271 -0.04 -14.49 -0.22
N PRO A 272 -0.08 -15.74 -0.75
CA PRO A 272 1.00 -16.73 -0.57
C PRO A 272 2.33 -16.33 -1.19
N HIS A 273 2.32 -15.40 -2.16
CA HIS A 273 3.52 -14.95 -2.88
C HIS A 273 3.86 -13.49 -2.61
N GLY A 274 3.14 -12.81 -1.71
CA GLY A 274 3.42 -11.45 -1.26
C GLY A 274 4.09 -11.38 0.11
N ALA A 275 4.63 -12.50 0.62
CA ALA A 275 5.30 -12.55 1.91
C ALA A 275 6.52 -11.61 1.94
N LEU A 276 6.64 -10.80 3.00
CA LEU A 276 7.71 -9.82 3.16
C LEU A 276 9.11 -10.45 3.06
N SER A 277 10.00 -9.80 2.31
CA SER A 277 11.42 -10.15 2.22
C SER A 277 12.24 -9.28 3.18
N SER A 278 13.37 -9.80 3.64
CA SER A 278 14.32 -8.99 4.43
C SER A 278 14.91 -7.83 3.61
N ALA A 279 15.04 -7.97 2.29
CA ALA A 279 15.46 -6.88 1.42
C ALA A 279 14.46 -5.71 1.47
N ALA A 280 13.16 -6.01 1.47
CA ALA A 280 12.12 -4.99 1.60
C ALA A 280 12.13 -4.33 3.00
N THR A 281 12.09 -5.12 4.08
CA THR A 281 11.91 -4.60 5.45
C THR A 281 13.18 -4.06 6.08
N ASP A 282 14.31 -4.75 5.91
CA ASP A 282 15.59 -4.38 6.51
C ASP A 282 16.51 -3.59 5.57
N GLY A 283 16.21 -3.58 4.26
CA GLY A 283 16.91 -2.81 3.24
C GLY A 283 16.13 -1.56 2.85
N TYR A 284 15.29 -1.66 1.82
CA TYR A 284 14.61 -0.53 1.17
C TYR A 284 13.80 0.30 2.17
N ALA A 285 13.02 -0.30 3.07
CA ALA A 285 12.17 0.44 4.00
C ALA A 285 12.96 1.36 4.96
N LYS A 286 14.25 1.05 5.19
CA LYS A 286 15.16 1.86 6.03
C LYS A 286 15.86 2.99 5.26
N CYS A 287 15.79 3.00 3.93
CA CYS A 287 16.41 4.03 3.10
C CYS A 287 15.62 5.35 3.16
N PRO A 288 16.21 6.47 3.59
CA PRO A 288 15.50 7.74 3.79
C PRO A 288 15.01 8.39 2.49
N ASP A 289 15.63 8.06 1.35
CA ASP A 289 15.36 8.63 0.03
C ASP A 289 15.66 7.64 -1.10
N MET A 290 15.34 8.02 -2.33
CA MET A 290 15.60 7.23 -3.53
C MET A 290 17.09 7.05 -3.81
N ALA A 291 17.95 7.98 -3.39
CA ALA A 291 19.38 7.85 -3.61
C ALA A 291 19.94 6.62 -2.87
N GLU A 292 19.52 6.41 -1.62
CA GLU A 292 19.86 5.23 -0.82
C GLU A 292 19.15 3.97 -1.34
N MET A 293 17.87 4.03 -1.73
CA MET A 293 17.18 2.87 -2.32
C MET A 293 17.86 2.40 -3.61
N ARG A 294 18.33 3.31 -4.46
CA ARG A 294 19.10 2.99 -5.68
C ARG A 294 20.45 2.34 -5.36
N ILE A 295 21.10 2.69 -4.25
CA ILE A 295 22.33 2.01 -3.79
C ILE A 295 22.00 0.57 -3.37
N GLN A 296 20.90 0.36 -2.64
CA GLN A 296 20.45 -0.99 -2.27
C GLN A 296 20.11 -1.83 -3.50
N PHE A 297 19.41 -1.24 -4.48
CA PHE A 297 19.06 -1.90 -5.73
C PHE A 297 20.30 -2.35 -6.52
N ARG A 298 21.32 -1.49 -6.62
CA ARG A 298 22.59 -1.87 -7.26
C ARG A 298 23.29 -3.03 -6.53
N LYS A 299 23.33 -3.03 -5.20
CA LYS A 299 23.87 -4.16 -4.43
C LYS A 299 23.10 -5.46 -4.65
N GLN A 300 21.77 -5.38 -4.79
CA GLN A 300 20.93 -6.52 -5.10
C GLN A 300 21.26 -7.13 -6.47
N LEU A 301 21.47 -6.30 -7.49
CA LEU A 301 21.91 -6.74 -8.82
C LEU A 301 23.29 -7.42 -8.78
N GLU A 302 24.25 -6.86 -8.04
CA GLU A 302 25.61 -7.40 -7.92
C GLU A 302 25.65 -8.76 -7.18
N THR A 303 24.80 -8.93 -6.17
CA THR A 303 24.73 -10.16 -5.36
C THR A 303 23.85 -11.24 -5.99
N THR A 304 23.05 -10.89 -6.99
CA THR A 304 22.18 -11.81 -7.73
C THR A 304 22.48 -11.82 -9.24
N PRO A 305 23.75 -11.99 -9.68
CA PRO A 305 24.13 -11.61 -11.05
C PRO A 305 23.66 -12.60 -12.14
N ASN A 306 22.90 -13.66 -11.83
CA ASN A 306 22.52 -14.68 -12.84
C ASN A 306 21.25 -15.51 -12.55
N THR A 307 20.30 -15.02 -11.74
CA THR A 307 19.10 -15.81 -11.34
C THR A 307 17.75 -15.20 -11.72
N PHE A 308 17.69 -14.08 -12.43
CA PHE A 308 16.42 -13.54 -12.91
C PHE A 308 15.88 -14.28 -14.16
N ALA A 309 16.71 -15.05 -14.86
CA ALA A 309 16.31 -15.86 -16.00
C ALA A 309 15.84 -17.29 -15.63
N ALA A 310 15.91 -17.71 -14.36
CA ALA A 310 15.71 -19.11 -13.99
C ALA A 310 15.12 -19.39 -12.59
N SER A 311 14.77 -18.39 -11.77
CA SER A 311 13.77 -18.60 -10.70
C SER A 311 12.35 -18.33 -11.20
N THR A 312 12.17 -18.34 -12.53
CA THR A 312 10.92 -18.37 -13.26
C THR A 312 9.92 -19.19 -12.49
N LEU A 313 8.96 -18.47 -11.89
CA LEU A 313 7.62 -18.88 -11.54
C LEU A 313 7.24 -20.17 -12.29
N THR A 314 7.57 -21.31 -11.68
CA THR A 314 6.82 -22.55 -11.88
C THR A 314 5.62 -22.53 -10.94
N THR A 315 5.15 -21.33 -10.56
CA THR A 315 3.83 -21.17 -9.98
C THR A 315 2.86 -21.29 -11.13
N LEU A 316 2.32 -22.49 -11.31
CA LEU A 316 1.15 -22.67 -12.16
C LEU A 316 0.11 -21.65 -11.68
N ALA A 317 -0.49 -20.90 -12.60
CA ALA A 317 -1.57 -19.96 -12.27
C ALA A 317 -2.73 -20.61 -11.48
N SER A 318 -2.78 -21.96 -11.42
CA SER A 318 -3.70 -22.75 -10.59
C SER A 318 -3.48 -22.62 -9.08
N ASP A 319 -2.30 -22.23 -8.61
CA ASP A 319 -1.96 -22.22 -7.18
C ASP A 319 -2.15 -20.84 -6.53
N ILE A 320 -2.42 -19.81 -7.35
CA ILE A 320 -2.62 -18.44 -6.88
C ILE A 320 -4.08 -18.23 -6.50
N ASN A 321 -4.29 -17.98 -5.20
CA ASN A 321 -5.61 -17.74 -4.67
C ASN A 321 -5.59 -16.65 -3.59
N TYR A 322 -6.41 -15.62 -3.81
CA TYR A 322 -6.61 -14.49 -2.89
C TYR A 322 -7.93 -14.58 -2.11
N ASP A 323 -8.32 -15.80 -1.70
CA ASP A 323 -9.51 -15.98 -0.87
C ASP A 323 -9.41 -15.14 0.42
N LEU A 324 -10.53 -14.52 0.77
CA LEU A 324 -10.71 -13.87 2.05
C LEU A 324 -11.13 -14.91 3.09
N MET A 325 -10.43 -14.94 4.21
CA MET A 325 -10.83 -15.68 5.41
C MET A 325 -11.50 -14.69 6.36
N GLU A 326 -12.78 -14.90 6.71
CA GLU A 326 -13.61 -13.84 7.33
C GLU A 326 -13.56 -13.77 8.86
N ASP A 327 -13.02 -14.79 9.52
CA ASP A 327 -12.90 -14.85 10.97
C ASP A 327 -11.75 -15.79 11.34
N VAL A 328 -10.52 -15.28 11.32
CA VAL A 328 -9.29 -16.02 11.64
C VAL A 328 -8.50 -15.32 12.74
N ASP A 329 -7.64 -16.08 13.43
CA ASP A 329 -6.68 -15.49 14.35
C ASP A 329 -5.83 -14.46 13.62
N VAL A 330 -5.61 -13.33 14.29
CA VAL A 330 -4.70 -12.29 13.80
C VAL A 330 -3.34 -12.94 13.59
N SER A 331 -2.75 -12.81 12.41
CA SER A 331 -1.41 -13.35 12.15
C SER A 331 -0.31 -12.46 12.71
N GLU A 332 0.91 -13.00 12.82
CA GLU A 332 2.10 -12.19 13.12
C GLU A 332 2.30 -11.07 12.08
N ASP A 333 2.01 -11.34 10.80
CA ASP A 333 2.03 -10.33 9.74
C ASP A 333 1.03 -9.19 9.97
N GLN A 334 -0.22 -9.52 10.33
CA GLN A 334 -1.24 -8.53 10.66
C GLN A 334 -0.86 -7.74 11.92
N ALA A 335 -0.29 -8.39 12.93
CA ALA A 335 0.25 -7.71 14.11
C ALA A 335 1.40 -6.77 13.73
N ALA A 336 2.33 -7.18 12.86
CA ALA A 336 3.41 -6.34 12.37
C ALA A 336 2.90 -5.10 11.63
N ARG A 337 1.86 -5.25 10.81
CA ARG A 337 1.19 -4.12 10.12
C ARG A 337 0.52 -3.16 11.11
N LEU A 338 -0.08 -3.66 12.19
CA LEU A 338 -0.65 -2.82 13.25
C LEU A 338 0.43 -2.08 14.04
N VAL A 339 1.56 -2.71 14.35
CA VAL A 339 2.74 -2.04 14.92
C VAL A 339 3.20 -0.91 14.02
N GLN A 340 3.35 -1.18 12.72
CA GLN A 340 3.77 -0.19 11.73
C GLN A 340 2.81 1.00 11.68
N LYS A 341 1.50 0.75 11.56
CA LYS A 341 0.46 1.80 11.56
C LYS A 341 0.49 2.61 12.85
N TRP A 342 0.65 1.94 14.00
CA TRP A 342 0.76 2.62 15.30
C TRP A 342 1.94 3.57 15.34
N GLN A 343 3.12 3.14 14.86
CA GLN A 343 4.33 3.96 14.87
C GLN A 343 4.16 5.21 14.00
N GLN A 344 3.59 5.07 12.80
CA GLN A 344 3.37 6.21 11.90
C GLN A 344 2.33 7.18 12.46
N ARG A 345 1.29 6.68 13.14
CA ARG A 345 0.28 7.50 13.83
C ARG A 345 0.84 8.32 15.00
N ASN A 346 1.89 7.81 15.67
CA ASN A 346 2.46 8.42 16.87
C ASN A 346 3.81 9.12 16.65
N ARG A 347 4.31 9.18 15.41
CA ARG A 347 5.64 9.72 15.09
C ARG A 347 5.82 11.21 15.41
N LYS A 348 4.73 11.99 15.50
CA LYS A 348 4.75 13.42 15.86
C LYS A 348 4.64 13.67 17.38
N THR A 349 4.37 12.64 18.16
CA THR A 349 4.14 12.73 19.62
C THR A 349 5.35 12.24 20.43
N TYR A 350 6.43 11.80 19.76
CA TYR A 350 7.62 11.20 20.38
C TYR A 350 8.93 11.84 19.96
#